data_AF-A0A7I8VFH0-F1
#
_entry.id   AF-A0A7I8VFH0-F1
#
_cell.length_a   1.000
_cell.length_b   1.000
_cell.length_c   1.000
_cell.angle_alpha   90.00
_cell.angle_beta   90.00
_cell.angle_gamma   90.00
#
_symmetry.space_group_name_H-M   'P 1'
#
loop_
_entity.id
_entity.type
_entity.pdbx_description
1 polymer ?
#
loop_
_entity_poly.entity_id
_entity_poly.type
_entity_poly.pdbx_seq_one_letter_code
_entity_poly.pdbx_strand_id
1 'polypeptide(L)'
;MMTLSKIKLLGYKFENVESFEFLNSHPVQIVYIHGAIDLDCLIRNVNPLYIEELKFASCFINSKVMFDFFKQVKNLSKFSLRQFNSHEEIGNSFLKSISQSGCSLTSFELICCKLSSDIGACLGAFIGKQTTLNVLNLCSTNLKGELGRDIFRNIPPAFSSLKELNLNDCSFTSDIGQLLGKFIGYQTNLNKLELSNIILKGEIGKNLFKDISSLCCNIKILKLSKCEFSYDMCEYLGRFIGLQIQLQKLDFGNTNLKDEIGINIFKYIPSNFNNLKEFSLRMCQFSPEMIEPLGRVIRNQDNLQKLDLYLTNPISEVEKIHNHYLSSSECNISY
;
A
#
# COMPACT_ATOMS: atom_id res chain seq x y z
N MET A 1 -1.22 -22.86 -24.19
CA MET A 1 -2.25 -21.98 -23.61
C MET A 1 -2.55 -22.51 -22.21
N MET A 2 -2.07 -21.84 -21.15
CA MET A 2 -2.30 -22.26 -19.77
C MET A 2 -3.68 -21.79 -19.30
N THR A 3 -4.56 -22.73 -18.98
CA THR A 3 -5.82 -22.47 -18.30
C THR A 3 -5.59 -22.57 -16.79
N LEU A 4 -5.69 -21.44 -16.09
CA LEU A 4 -5.79 -21.36 -14.63
C LEU A 4 -7.20 -21.79 -14.21
N SER A 5 -7.34 -22.82 -13.36
CA SER A 5 -8.61 -23.11 -12.70
C SER A 5 -8.80 -22.15 -11.52
N LYS A 6 -9.77 -21.23 -11.64
CA LYS A 6 -10.18 -20.35 -10.53
C LYS A 6 -11.34 -21.02 -9.78
N ILE A 7 -11.14 -21.29 -8.49
CA ILE A 7 -12.21 -21.75 -7.61
C ILE A 7 -12.72 -20.54 -6.82
N LYS A 8 -13.94 -20.10 -7.12
CA LYS A 8 -14.61 -19.01 -6.40
C LYS A 8 -15.72 -19.58 -5.53
N LEU A 9 -15.50 -19.57 -4.21
CA LEU A 9 -16.53 -19.93 -3.23
C LEU A 9 -17.22 -18.64 -2.77
N LEU A 10 -18.47 -18.46 -3.17
CA LEU A 10 -19.30 -17.32 -2.79
C LEU A 10 -20.31 -17.75 -1.72
N GLY A 11 -20.14 -17.29 -0.48
CA GLY A 11 -21.10 -17.49 0.59
C GLY A 11 -22.27 -16.50 0.49
N TYR A 12 -23.36 -16.89 -0.16
CA TYR A 12 -24.68 -16.31 0.09
C TYR A 12 -25.65 -17.42 0.48
N LYS A 13 -25.87 -17.53 1.80
CA LYS A 13 -26.81 -18.43 2.48
C LYS A 13 -26.49 -19.93 2.39
N PHE A 14 -26.44 -20.54 3.56
CA PHE A 14 -26.55 -21.98 3.75
C PHE A 14 -27.90 -22.43 3.20
N GLU A 15 -27.87 -23.10 2.05
CA GLU A 15 -28.73 -24.20 1.60
C GLU A 15 -28.40 -24.41 0.10
N ASN A 16 -27.66 -25.48 -0.20
CA ASN A 16 -27.34 -25.98 -1.55
C ASN A 16 -26.43 -25.11 -2.45
N VAL A 17 -25.11 -25.23 -2.27
CA VAL A 17 -24.16 -24.97 -3.36
C VAL A 17 -23.77 -26.31 -4.00
N GLU A 18 -24.55 -26.72 -5.00
CA GLU A 18 -24.37 -28.00 -5.73
C GLU A 18 -23.42 -27.92 -6.94
N SER A 19 -22.74 -26.80 -7.20
CA SER A 19 -21.84 -26.72 -8.36
C SER A 19 -20.52 -26.00 -8.07
N PHE A 20 -19.45 -26.75 -8.31
CA PHE A 20 -18.10 -26.25 -8.52
C PHE A 20 -17.82 -26.35 -10.02
N GLU A 21 -17.42 -25.25 -10.67
CA GLU A 21 -16.80 -25.36 -12.00
C GLU A 21 -15.34 -25.80 -11.83
N PHE A 22 -15.13 -27.12 -11.80
CA PHE A 22 -13.81 -27.71 -11.96
C PHE A 22 -13.52 -27.88 -13.45
N LEU A 23 -12.69 -27.01 -14.02
CA LEU A 23 -12.07 -27.28 -15.32
C LEU A 23 -10.84 -28.17 -15.08
N ASN A 24 -11.03 -29.49 -15.20
CA ASN A 24 -9.94 -30.46 -15.12
C ASN A 24 -8.88 -30.22 -16.20
N SER A 25 -7.62 -30.05 -15.80
CA SER A 25 -6.49 -30.88 -16.26
C SER A 25 -5.09 -30.44 -15.77
N HIS A 26 -4.87 -29.26 -15.18
CA HIS A 26 -3.54 -28.81 -14.69
C HIS A 26 -3.60 -28.03 -13.34
N PRO A 27 -2.51 -28.02 -12.54
CA PRO A 27 -2.60 -28.15 -11.09
C PRO A 27 -2.37 -26.83 -10.33
N VAL A 28 -3.04 -25.75 -10.73
CA VAL A 28 -2.93 -24.45 -10.06
C VAL A 28 -4.31 -24.00 -9.59
N GLN A 29 -4.48 -23.95 -8.27
CA GLN A 29 -5.72 -23.57 -7.61
C GLN A 29 -5.58 -22.15 -7.05
N ILE A 30 -6.32 -21.22 -7.66
CA ILE A 30 -6.65 -19.93 -7.04
C ILE A 30 -7.92 -20.16 -6.24
N VAL A 31 -7.83 -19.97 -4.93
CA VAL A 31 -8.95 -20.20 -4.01
C VAL A 31 -9.39 -18.85 -3.42
N TYR A 32 -10.63 -18.46 -3.74
CA TYR A 32 -11.28 -17.29 -3.16
C TYR A 32 -12.43 -17.70 -2.25
N ILE A 33 -12.37 -17.26 -1.00
CA ILE A 33 -13.33 -17.60 0.06
C ILE A 33 -13.91 -16.29 0.56
N HIS A 34 -15.23 -16.13 0.43
CA HIS A 34 -15.96 -14.97 0.95
C HIS A 34 -17.10 -15.37 1.88
N GLY A 35 -17.14 -14.76 3.07
CA GLY A 35 -18.19 -14.95 4.06
C GLY A 35 -17.97 -16.15 5.00
N ALA A 36 -19.02 -16.52 5.74
CA ALA A 36 -19.03 -17.71 6.60
C ALA A 36 -19.14 -18.97 5.72
N ILE A 37 -18.01 -19.38 5.14
CA ILE A 37 -17.91 -20.64 4.41
C ILE A 37 -17.63 -21.74 5.42
N ASP A 38 -18.35 -22.86 5.28
CA ASP A 38 -17.97 -24.13 5.88
C ASP A 38 -16.58 -24.52 5.34
N LEU A 39 -15.56 -24.31 6.16
CA LEU A 39 -14.17 -24.64 5.83
C LEU A 39 -13.98 -26.15 5.60
N ASP A 40 -14.89 -27.01 6.09
CA ASP A 40 -14.87 -28.44 5.77
C ASP A 40 -15.17 -28.70 4.29
N CYS A 41 -15.88 -27.80 3.61
CA CYS A 41 -16.07 -27.84 2.17
C CYS A 41 -14.76 -27.55 1.41
N LEU A 42 -13.95 -26.61 1.90
CA LEU A 42 -12.62 -26.34 1.34
C LEU A 42 -11.73 -27.58 1.47
N ILE A 43 -11.67 -28.15 2.68
CA ILE A 43 -10.79 -29.30 2.99
C ILE A 43 -11.16 -30.53 2.16
N ARG A 44 -12.45 -30.77 1.91
CA ARG A 44 -12.92 -31.93 1.13
C ARG A 44 -12.61 -31.83 -0.36
N ASN A 45 -12.61 -30.62 -0.91
CA ASN A 45 -12.66 -30.43 -2.37
C ASN A 45 -11.39 -29.81 -2.96
N VAL A 46 -10.47 -29.33 -2.13
CA VAL A 46 -9.26 -28.61 -2.56
C VAL A 46 -8.04 -29.33 -2.04
N ASN A 47 -7.12 -29.67 -2.94
CA ASN A 47 -5.86 -30.29 -2.56
C ASN A 47 -4.86 -29.18 -2.18
N PRO A 48 -4.40 -29.09 -0.93
CA PRO A 48 -3.53 -28.02 -0.47
C PRO A 48 -2.18 -27.95 -1.21
N LEU A 49 -1.74 -29.04 -1.83
CA LEU A 49 -0.48 -29.08 -2.60
C LEU A 49 -0.54 -28.27 -3.90
N TYR A 50 -1.74 -27.96 -4.40
CA TYR A 50 -1.94 -27.24 -5.67
C TYR A 50 -2.36 -25.78 -5.49
N ILE A 51 -2.44 -25.28 -4.26
CA ILE A 51 -2.84 -23.90 -3.98
C ILE A 51 -1.65 -22.96 -4.18
N GLU A 52 -1.77 -22.06 -5.15
CA GLU A 52 -0.79 -20.99 -5.39
C GLU A 52 -1.27 -19.63 -4.90
N GLU A 53 -2.58 -19.39 -4.90
CA GLU A 53 -3.18 -18.14 -4.46
C GLU A 53 -4.36 -18.40 -3.55
N LEU A 54 -4.36 -17.77 -2.39
CA LEU A 54 -5.38 -17.96 -1.39
C LEU A 54 -5.86 -16.62 -0.83
N LYS A 55 -7.16 -16.38 -0.95
CA LYS A 55 -7.79 -15.11 -0.61
C LYS A 55 -9.01 -15.34 0.27
N PHE A 56 -9.02 -14.71 1.44
CA PHE A 56 -10.13 -14.70 2.37
C PHE A 56 -10.71 -13.30 2.47
N ALA A 57 -12.03 -13.20 2.45
CA ALA A 57 -12.74 -11.95 2.67
C ALA A 57 -13.92 -12.18 3.60
N SER A 58 -13.94 -11.47 4.73
CA SER A 58 -15.06 -11.52 5.69
C SER A 58 -15.32 -12.94 6.23
N CYS A 59 -14.27 -13.75 6.36
CA CYS A 59 -14.37 -15.14 6.81
C CYS A 59 -14.19 -15.25 8.32
N PHE A 60 -14.96 -16.14 8.94
CA PHE A 60 -14.75 -16.55 10.32
C PHE A 60 -13.87 -17.80 10.35
N ILE A 61 -12.64 -17.66 10.82
CA ILE A 61 -11.68 -18.75 10.96
C ILE A 61 -11.76 -19.22 12.41
N ASN A 62 -12.30 -20.43 12.64
CA ASN A 62 -12.54 -20.93 14.00
C ASN A 62 -12.18 -22.42 14.20
N SER A 63 -11.55 -23.07 13.21
CA SER A 63 -11.32 -24.52 13.27
C SER A 63 -9.82 -24.87 13.27
N LYS A 64 -9.42 -25.74 14.21
CA LYS A 64 -8.08 -26.36 14.26
C LYS A 64 -7.78 -27.14 12.98
N VAL A 65 -8.79 -27.72 12.34
CA VAL A 65 -8.66 -28.48 11.08
C VAL A 65 -8.12 -27.59 9.96
N MET A 66 -8.47 -26.30 9.98
CA MET A 66 -7.95 -25.36 9.02
C MET A 66 -6.44 -25.15 9.20
N PHE A 67 -5.91 -25.10 10.42
CA PHE A 67 -4.46 -25.00 10.62
C PHE A 67 -3.70 -26.17 10.02
N ASP A 68 -4.24 -27.38 10.15
CA ASP A 68 -3.61 -28.59 9.60
C ASP A 68 -3.73 -28.63 8.07
N PHE A 69 -4.79 -28.07 7.48
CA PHE A 69 -4.88 -27.85 6.03
C PHE A 69 -3.77 -26.90 5.55
N PHE A 70 -3.56 -25.77 6.24
CA PHE A 70 -2.58 -24.76 5.82
C PHE A 70 -1.12 -25.21 5.98
N LYS A 71 -0.82 -26.06 6.96
CA LYS A 71 0.51 -26.68 7.07
C LYS A 71 0.87 -27.51 5.83
N GLN A 72 -0.13 -28.05 5.14
CA GLN A 72 0.04 -28.84 3.93
C GLN A 72 0.18 -27.98 2.67
N VAL A 73 -0.18 -26.69 2.73
CA VAL A 73 0.02 -25.78 1.60
C VAL A 73 1.51 -25.46 1.48
N LYS A 74 2.11 -25.86 0.35
CA LYS A 74 3.56 -25.70 0.09
C LYS A 74 3.89 -24.75 -1.06
N ASN A 75 2.96 -24.56 -1.99
CA ASN A 75 3.17 -23.80 -3.23
C ASN A 75 2.51 -22.42 -3.22
N LEU A 76 2.09 -21.94 -2.04
CA LEU A 76 1.44 -20.64 -1.91
C LEU A 76 2.42 -19.54 -2.29
N SER A 77 2.06 -18.76 -3.31
CA SER A 77 2.80 -17.60 -3.77
C SER A 77 2.06 -16.29 -3.50
N LYS A 78 0.75 -16.33 -3.23
CA LYS A 78 -0.04 -15.14 -2.94
C LYS A 78 -1.05 -15.40 -1.84
N PHE A 79 -1.06 -14.54 -0.84
CA PHE A 79 -1.96 -14.66 0.29
C PHE A 79 -2.63 -13.32 0.60
N SER A 80 -3.96 -13.33 0.74
CA SER A 80 -4.74 -12.15 1.09
C SER A 80 -5.76 -12.48 2.17
N LEU A 81 -5.75 -11.70 3.25
CA LEU A 81 -6.83 -11.64 4.23
C LEU A 81 -7.48 -10.27 4.16
N ARG A 82 -8.81 -10.25 4.04
CA ARG A 82 -9.60 -9.02 4.03
C ARG A 82 -10.70 -9.07 5.08
N GLN A 83 -10.87 -7.96 5.81
CA GLN A 83 -11.88 -7.82 6.86
C GLN A 83 -11.81 -8.95 7.90
N PHE A 84 -10.59 -9.41 8.18
CA PHE A 84 -10.36 -10.46 9.15
C PHE A 84 -10.30 -9.88 10.56
N ASN A 85 -11.00 -10.50 11.50
CA ASN A 85 -10.89 -10.16 12.92
C ASN A 85 -10.22 -11.30 13.65
N SER A 86 -8.98 -11.10 14.10
CA SER A 86 -8.34 -12.05 15.00
C SER A 86 -8.98 -11.91 16.39
N HIS A 87 -10.03 -12.67 16.69
CA HIS A 87 -10.30 -12.96 18.10
C HIS A 87 -9.08 -13.74 18.65
N GLU A 88 -8.65 -13.34 19.84
CA GLU A 88 -7.23 -13.25 20.29
C GLU A 88 -6.35 -14.50 20.12
N GLU A 89 -6.89 -15.72 20.03
CA GLU A 89 -6.06 -16.93 19.90
C GLU A 89 -6.08 -17.57 18.50
N ILE A 90 -7.24 -17.64 17.85
CA ILE A 90 -7.39 -18.45 16.63
C ILE A 90 -6.82 -17.70 15.42
N GLY A 91 -7.11 -16.40 15.29
CA GLY A 91 -6.52 -15.60 14.21
C GLY A 91 -5.01 -15.45 14.34
N ASN A 92 -4.52 -15.41 15.58
CA ASN A 92 -3.09 -15.38 15.87
C ASN A 92 -2.42 -16.71 15.51
N SER A 93 -3.04 -17.83 15.88
CA SER A 93 -2.59 -19.17 15.51
C SER A 93 -2.61 -19.41 14.00
N PHE A 94 -3.59 -18.83 13.29
CA PHE A 94 -3.66 -18.89 11.84
C PHE A 94 -2.47 -18.21 11.16
N LEU A 95 -2.23 -16.95 11.51
CA LEU A 95 -1.12 -16.19 10.96
C LEU A 95 0.23 -16.80 11.36
N LYS A 96 0.35 -17.34 12.58
CA LYS A 96 1.52 -18.13 13.00
C LYS A 96 1.71 -19.38 12.14
N SER A 97 0.63 -20.10 11.80
CA SER A 97 0.71 -21.31 10.97
C SER A 97 1.16 -20.99 9.55
N ILE A 98 0.63 -19.93 8.94
CA ILE A 98 1.11 -19.44 7.64
C ILE A 98 2.58 -19.00 7.76
N SER A 99 2.93 -18.34 8.86
CA SER A 99 4.30 -17.88 9.13
C SER A 99 5.32 -19.03 9.22
N GLN A 100 4.85 -20.24 9.50
CA GLN A 100 5.64 -21.47 9.59
C GLN A 100 5.57 -22.34 8.32
N SER A 101 4.69 -22.01 7.36
CA SER A 101 4.41 -22.86 6.18
C SER A 101 5.60 -23.06 5.24
N GLY A 102 6.69 -22.29 5.39
CA GLY A 102 7.86 -22.32 4.52
C GLY A 102 7.60 -21.79 3.11
N CYS A 103 6.39 -21.28 2.84
CA CYS A 103 6.00 -20.74 1.56
C CYS A 103 6.82 -19.48 1.22
N SER A 104 7.05 -19.30 -0.09
CA SER A 104 7.73 -18.14 -0.66
C SER A 104 6.69 -17.27 -1.38
N LEU A 105 6.21 -16.25 -0.68
CA LEU A 105 5.17 -15.35 -1.14
C LEU A 105 5.73 -14.25 -2.03
N THR A 106 5.10 -14.08 -3.19
CA THR A 106 5.24 -12.93 -4.08
C THR A 106 4.27 -11.79 -3.72
N SER A 107 3.17 -12.10 -3.03
CA SER A 107 2.19 -11.12 -2.54
C SER A 107 1.64 -11.52 -1.18
N PHE A 108 1.61 -10.58 -0.26
CA PHE A 108 1.06 -10.73 1.09
C PHE A 108 0.21 -9.52 1.44
N GLU A 109 -1.07 -9.77 1.70
CA GLU A 109 -2.06 -8.72 1.92
C GLU A 109 -2.86 -8.95 3.20
N LEU A 110 -2.91 -7.94 4.06
CA LEU A 110 -3.76 -7.83 5.24
C LEU A 110 -4.58 -6.54 5.11
N ILE A 111 -5.82 -6.65 4.66
CA ILE A 111 -6.65 -5.51 4.25
C ILE A 111 -7.83 -5.37 5.22
N CYS A 112 -7.98 -4.21 5.85
CA CYS A 112 -9.03 -3.97 6.85
C CYS A 112 -9.04 -5.03 7.98
N CYS A 113 -7.87 -5.55 8.35
CA CYS A 113 -7.75 -6.58 9.38
C CYS A 113 -7.64 -5.96 10.78
N LYS A 114 -8.37 -6.52 11.74
CA LYS A 114 -8.19 -6.24 13.16
C LYS A 114 -7.26 -7.30 13.74
N LEU A 115 -6.04 -6.89 14.07
CA LEU A 115 -4.95 -7.77 14.49
C LEU A 115 -4.60 -7.49 15.96
N SER A 116 -4.37 -8.54 16.75
CA SER A 116 -3.83 -8.43 18.11
C SER A 116 -2.33 -8.07 18.09
N SER A 117 -1.81 -7.39 19.13
CA SER A 117 -0.39 -7.05 19.24
C SER A 117 0.53 -8.27 19.30
N ASP A 118 0.06 -9.39 19.87
CA ASP A 118 0.87 -10.59 20.12
C ASP A 118 1.40 -11.28 18.85
N ILE A 119 0.87 -10.94 17.69
CA ILE A 119 1.38 -11.45 16.41
C ILE A 119 2.43 -10.57 15.77
N GLY A 120 2.66 -9.34 16.26
CA GLY A 120 3.50 -8.36 15.58
C GLY A 120 4.90 -8.90 15.29
N ALA A 121 5.54 -9.52 16.29
CA ALA A 121 6.87 -10.12 16.13
C ALA A 121 6.87 -11.31 15.16
N CYS A 122 5.89 -12.21 15.26
CA CYS A 122 5.76 -13.34 14.34
C CYS A 122 5.54 -12.89 12.90
N LEU A 123 4.68 -11.89 12.71
CA LEU A 123 4.34 -11.34 11.41
C LEU A 123 5.53 -10.60 10.78
N GLY A 124 6.23 -9.78 11.56
CA GLY A 124 7.46 -9.12 11.12
C GLY A 124 8.53 -10.12 10.70
N ALA A 125 8.79 -11.14 11.52
CA ALA A 125 9.74 -12.20 11.21
C ALA A 125 9.33 -13.03 9.99
N PHE A 126 8.03 -13.26 9.79
CA PHE A 126 7.53 -13.94 8.60
C PHE A 126 7.75 -13.12 7.34
N ILE A 127 7.30 -11.86 7.33
CA ILE A 127 7.49 -10.93 6.22
C ILE A 127 8.98 -10.85 5.90
N GLY A 128 9.83 -10.72 6.92
CA GLY A 128 11.28 -10.64 6.77
C GLY A 128 11.96 -11.86 6.14
N LYS A 129 11.33 -13.04 6.15
CA LYS A 129 11.83 -14.25 5.48
C LYS A 129 11.43 -14.34 4.01
N GLN A 130 10.47 -13.52 3.54
CA GLN A 130 9.91 -13.63 2.19
C GLN A 130 10.84 -12.97 1.15
N THR A 131 11.87 -13.67 0.70
CA THR A 131 12.85 -13.11 -0.26
C THR A 131 12.26 -12.81 -1.65
N THR A 132 11.05 -13.28 -1.97
CA THR A 132 10.39 -13.12 -3.28
C THR A 132 9.21 -12.14 -3.26
N LEU A 133 8.92 -11.50 -2.12
CA LEU A 133 7.73 -10.67 -1.92
C LEU A 133 7.81 -9.37 -2.71
N ASN A 134 7.03 -9.30 -3.79
CA ASN A 134 6.91 -8.10 -4.62
C ASN A 134 5.86 -7.11 -4.09
N VAL A 135 4.83 -7.61 -3.40
CA VAL A 135 3.68 -6.80 -2.94
C VAL A 135 3.44 -7.05 -1.45
N LEU A 136 3.54 -5.98 -0.65
CA LEU A 136 3.08 -5.94 0.73
C LEU A 136 1.94 -4.94 0.86
N ASN A 137 0.76 -5.41 1.24
CA ASN A 137 -0.42 -4.57 1.39
C ASN A 137 -0.97 -4.68 2.81
N LEU A 138 -0.89 -3.60 3.58
CA LEU A 138 -1.43 -3.52 4.94
C LEU A 138 -2.61 -2.55 5.03
N CYS A 139 -3.25 -2.22 3.90
CA CYS A 139 -4.31 -1.21 3.79
C CYS A 139 -5.35 -1.32 4.92
N SER A 140 -5.71 -0.17 5.51
CA SER A 140 -6.68 -0.08 6.60
C SER A 140 -6.32 -0.93 7.82
N THR A 141 -5.02 -1.08 8.13
CA THR A 141 -4.55 -1.73 9.37
C THR A 141 -4.22 -0.68 10.43
N ASN A 142 -4.66 -0.92 11.67
CA ASN A 142 -4.23 -0.13 12.82
C ASN A 142 -2.85 -0.60 13.28
N LEU A 143 -1.80 0.07 12.80
CA LEU A 143 -0.41 -0.22 13.12
C LEU A 143 0.07 0.52 14.38
N LYS A 144 -0.82 1.10 15.20
CA LYS A 144 -0.43 1.76 16.46
C LYS A 144 0.01 0.73 17.51
N GLY A 145 0.77 1.21 18.50
CA GLY A 145 1.14 0.42 19.67
C GLY A 145 2.17 -0.67 19.39
N GLU A 146 2.08 -1.77 20.12
CA GLU A 146 3.03 -2.89 20.03
C GLU A 146 2.97 -3.61 18.68
N LEU A 147 1.78 -3.75 18.09
CA LEU A 147 1.62 -4.44 16.81
C LEU A 147 2.54 -3.88 15.72
N GLY A 148 2.41 -2.60 15.38
CA GLY A 148 3.23 -2.01 14.31
C GLY A 148 4.70 -1.91 14.70
N ARG A 149 4.98 -1.62 15.97
CA ARG A 149 6.35 -1.58 16.50
C ARG A 149 7.06 -2.92 16.28
N ASP A 150 6.42 -4.02 16.64
CA ASP A 150 7.01 -5.34 16.55
C ASP A 150 7.07 -5.87 15.12
N ILE A 151 6.10 -5.52 14.26
CA ILE A 151 6.19 -5.83 12.82
C ILE A 151 7.47 -5.21 12.25
N PHE A 152 7.64 -3.89 12.33
CA PHE A 152 8.75 -3.22 11.64
C PHE A 152 10.11 -3.36 12.34
N ARG A 153 10.15 -3.74 13.62
CA ARG A 153 11.41 -4.13 14.28
C ARG A 153 11.92 -5.51 13.88
N ASN A 154 11.01 -6.42 13.55
CA ASN A 154 11.35 -7.81 13.21
C ASN A 154 11.47 -8.05 11.69
N ILE A 155 11.21 -7.05 10.86
CA ILE A 155 11.54 -7.08 9.43
C ILE A 155 13.01 -6.65 9.26
N PRO A 156 13.86 -7.44 8.57
CA PRO A 156 15.22 -7.03 8.23
C PRO A 156 15.22 -5.68 7.49
N PRO A 157 16.25 -4.83 7.70
CA PRO A 157 16.27 -3.50 7.11
C PRO A 157 16.10 -3.50 5.59
N ALA A 158 16.74 -4.43 4.88
CA ALA A 158 16.67 -4.53 3.42
C ALA A 158 15.82 -5.73 3.00
N PHE A 159 14.89 -5.47 2.07
CA PHE A 159 13.94 -6.45 1.58
C PHE A 159 13.91 -6.42 0.05
N SER A 160 14.86 -7.16 -0.55
CA SER A 160 15.35 -6.90 -1.90
C SER A 160 14.35 -7.07 -3.05
N SER A 161 13.19 -7.70 -2.84
CA SER A 161 12.22 -7.96 -3.92
C SER A 161 11.00 -7.04 -3.92
N LEU A 162 10.80 -6.22 -2.88
CA LEU A 162 9.56 -5.45 -2.73
C LEU A 162 9.46 -4.33 -3.76
N LYS A 163 8.37 -4.38 -4.52
CA LYS A 163 8.04 -3.44 -5.60
C LYS A 163 6.86 -2.55 -5.25
N GLU A 164 5.92 -3.03 -4.45
CA GLU A 164 4.74 -2.28 -4.04
C GLU A 164 4.51 -2.39 -2.53
N LEU A 165 4.41 -1.23 -1.87
CA LEU A 165 3.99 -1.10 -0.49
C LEU A 165 2.70 -0.29 -0.44
N ASN A 166 1.65 -0.89 0.11
CA ASN A 166 0.36 -0.22 0.30
C ASN A 166 0.04 -0.09 1.79
N LEU A 167 0.02 1.16 2.25
CA LEU A 167 -0.36 1.57 3.60
C LEU A 167 -1.58 2.51 3.59
N ASN A 168 -2.36 2.51 2.51
CA ASN A 168 -3.57 3.33 2.41
C ASN A 168 -4.45 3.15 3.64
N ASP A 169 -4.92 4.24 4.23
CA ASP A 169 -5.83 4.23 5.38
C ASP A 169 -5.26 3.52 6.63
N CYS A 170 -3.93 3.34 6.70
CA CYS A 170 -3.28 2.88 7.91
C CYS A 170 -3.21 4.00 8.96
N SER A 171 -3.13 3.59 10.23
CA SER A 171 -2.82 4.53 11.31
C SER A 171 -1.64 4.03 12.15
N PHE A 172 -0.72 4.94 12.51
CA PHE A 172 0.48 4.64 13.27
C PHE A 172 0.93 5.84 14.11
N THR A 173 1.75 5.59 15.13
CA THR A 173 2.35 6.62 16.00
C THR A 173 3.70 7.10 15.45
N SER A 174 4.26 8.17 16.00
CA SER A 174 5.47 8.82 15.45
C SER A 174 6.73 7.95 15.50
N ASP A 175 6.85 7.09 16.50
CA ASP A 175 7.91 6.09 16.62
C ASP A 175 7.79 4.98 15.56
N ILE A 176 6.56 4.61 15.19
CA ILE A 176 6.29 3.64 14.13
C ILE A 176 6.49 4.30 12.76
N GLY A 177 6.16 5.58 12.63
CA GLY A 177 6.55 6.41 11.49
C GLY A 177 8.06 6.37 11.24
N GLN A 178 8.88 6.48 12.30
CA GLN A 178 10.34 6.34 12.18
C GLN A 178 10.78 4.96 11.68
N LEU A 179 10.21 3.88 12.23
CA LEU A 179 10.52 2.51 11.80
C LEU A 179 10.11 2.27 10.35
N LEU A 180 8.92 2.75 9.96
CA LEU A 180 8.44 2.74 8.58
C LEU A 180 9.36 3.54 7.66
N GLY A 181 9.84 4.70 8.11
CA GLY A 181 10.74 5.53 7.35
C GLY A 181 12.05 4.83 7.03
N LYS A 182 12.66 4.18 8.03
CA LYS A 182 13.83 3.34 7.83
C LYS A 182 13.53 2.17 6.88
N PHE A 183 12.43 1.45 7.13
CA PHE A 183 12.03 0.33 6.30
C PHE A 183 11.89 0.74 4.83
N ILE A 184 11.12 1.78 4.52
CA ILE A 184 10.92 2.27 3.15
C ILE A 184 12.23 2.73 2.51
N GLY A 185 13.06 3.48 3.26
CA GLY A 185 14.31 4.02 2.74
C GLY A 185 15.30 2.94 2.25
N TYR A 186 15.28 1.75 2.85
CA TYR A 186 16.13 0.64 2.42
C TYR A 186 15.57 -0.19 1.24
N GLN A 187 14.38 0.13 0.73
CA GLN A 187 13.77 -0.62 -0.38
C GLN A 187 14.19 -0.06 -1.74
N THR A 188 15.33 -0.54 -2.24
CA THR A 188 15.93 -0.08 -3.51
C THR A 188 15.10 -0.43 -4.76
N ASN A 189 14.22 -1.42 -4.67
CA ASN A 189 13.35 -1.90 -5.76
C ASN A 189 11.89 -1.45 -5.64
N LEU A 190 11.56 -0.63 -4.63
CA LEU A 190 10.20 -0.17 -4.38
C LEU A 190 9.76 0.82 -5.47
N ASN A 191 8.89 0.36 -6.39
CA ASN A 191 8.37 1.15 -7.48
C ASN A 191 7.12 1.95 -7.09
N LYS A 192 6.31 1.45 -6.16
CA LYS A 192 5.04 2.07 -5.78
C LYS A 192 4.88 2.13 -4.28
N LEU A 193 4.65 3.35 -3.79
CA LEU A 193 4.34 3.64 -2.40
C LEU A 193 2.97 4.33 -2.33
N GLU A 194 2.03 3.66 -1.70
CA GLU A 194 0.67 4.15 -1.48
C GLU A 194 0.51 4.50 0.02
N LEU A 195 0.38 5.80 0.29
CA LEU A 195 0.24 6.39 1.62
C LEU A 195 -1.07 7.20 1.75
N SER A 196 -2.03 7.02 0.84
CA SER A 196 -3.28 7.79 0.86
C SER A 196 -4.08 7.59 2.15
N ASN A 197 -4.93 8.57 2.51
CA ASN A 197 -5.78 8.56 3.71
C ASN A 197 -5.01 8.38 5.03
N ILE A 198 -3.79 8.93 5.16
CA ILE A 198 -3.02 8.88 6.40
C ILE A 198 -2.97 10.27 7.06
N ILE A 199 -3.09 10.29 8.39
CA ILE A 199 -2.86 11.50 9.20
C ILE A 199 -1.35 11.68 9.42
N LEU A 200 -0.70 12.43 8.52
CA LEU A 200 0.74 12.72 8.51
C LEU A 200 1.05 14.08 9.16
N LYS A 201 0.51 14.29 10.38
CA LYS A 201 0.69 15.53 11.15
C LYS A 201 1.78 15.42 12.21
N GLY A 202 2.41 16.54 12.52
CA GLY A 202 3.44 16.71 13.53
C GLY A 202 4.59 15.73 13.37
N GLU A 203 5.00 15.14 14.50
CA GLU A 203 6.10 14.17 14.53
C GLU A 203 5.81 12.87 13.76
N ILE A 204 4.54 12.54 13.46
CA ILE A 204 4.21 11.35 12.66
C ILE A 204 4.73 11.51 11.22
N GLY A 205 4.34 12.59 10.54
CA GLY A 205 4.78 12.87 9.18
C GLY A 205 6.28 13.14 9.10
N LYS A 206 6.81 13.92 10.07
CA LYS A 206 8.23 14.24 10.15
C LYS A 206 9.08 12.99 10.31
N ASN A 207 8.78 12.10 11.25
CA ASN A 207 9.58 10.89 11.44
C ASN A 207 9.45 9.88 10.31
N LEU A 208 8.30 9.84 9.62
CA LEU A 208 8.15 9.02 8.42
C LEU A 208 9.15 9.43 7.34
N PHE A 209 9.18 10.72 6.97
CA PHE A 209 9.99 11.16 5.83
C PHE A 209 11.44 11.51 6.18
N LYS A 210 11.74 11.85 7.44
CA LYS A 210 13.09 12.25 7.87
C LYS A 210 14.13 11.20 7.54
N ASP A 211 13.90 9.95 7.93
CA ASP A 211 14.88 8.90 7.71
C ASP A 211 14.86 8.42 6.24
N ILE A 212 13.68 8.37 5.58
CA ILE A 212 13.57 8.04 4.15
C ILE A 212 14.39 9.02 3.30
N SER A 213 14.38 10.31 3.66
CA SER A 213 15.09 11.36 2.90
C SER A 213 16.62 11.23 2.91
N SER A 214 17.19 10.35 3.72
CA SER A 214 18.64 10.07 3.71
C SER A 214 19.01 8.81 2.94
N LEU A 215 18.01 8.05 2.46
CA LEU A 215 18.20 6.74 1.85
C LEU A 215 17.65 6.72 0.41
N CYS A 216 18.35 6.05 -0.50
CA CYS A 216 17.99 5.98 -1.91
C CYS A 216 16.96 4.86 -2.16
N CYS A 217 15.68 5.21 -2.17
CA CYS A 217 14.64 4.39 -2.80
C CYS A 217 14.34 4.89 -4.23
N ASN A 218 13.78 4.02 -5.07
CA ASN A 218 13.54 4.30 -6.49
C ASN A 218 12.04 4.29 -6.82
N ILE A 219 11.27 5.14 -6.14
CA ILE A 219 9.80 5.15 -6.29
C ILE A 219 9.43 5.78 -7.63
N LYS A 220 8.56 5.08 -8.38
CA LYS A 220 7.95 5.54 -9.64
C LYS A 220 6.55 6.08 -9.45
N ILE A 221 5.83 5.58 -8.45
CA ILE A 221 4.45 5.98 -8.13
C ILE A 221 4.37 6.29 -6.64
N LEU A 222 4.16 7.55 -6.30
CA LEU A 222 3.89 8.01 -4.94
C LEU A 222 2.47 8.55 -4.87
N LYS A 223 1.68 8.02 -3.94
CA LYS A 223 0.31 8.48 -3.70
C LYS A 223 0.13 8.89 -2.25
N LEU A 224 -0.39 10.10 -2.09
CA LEU A 224 -0.58 10.83 -0.85
C LEU A 224 -2.00 11.44 -0.80
N SER A 225 -2.92 10.93 -1.62
CA SER A 225 -4.27 11.46 -1.73
C SER A 225 -4.98 11.37 -0.38
N LYS A 226 -5.79 12.37 -0.03
CA LYS A 226 -6.57 12.41 1.23
C LYS A 226 -5.72 12.37 2.50
N CYS A 227 -4.41 12.60 2.41
CA CYS A 227 -3.58 12.77 3.59
C CYS A 227 -3.84 14.10 4.30
N GLU A 228 -3.62 14.10 5.60
CA GLU A 228 -3.57 15.32 6.40
C GLU A 228 -2.12 15.66 6.73
N PHE A 229 -1.68 16.88 6.39
CA PHE A 229 -0.31 17.34 6.63
C PHE A 229 -0.25 18.40 7.73
N SER A 230 0.96 18.62 8.27
CA SER A 230 1.30 19.82 9.05
C SER A 230 2.65 20.39 8.58
N TYR A 231 2.97 21.59 9.04
CA TYR A 231 4.19 22.30 8.66
C TYR A 231 5.49 21.49 8.92
N ASP A 232 5.58 20.80 10.06
CA ASP A 232 6.81 20.12 10.56
C ASP A 232 7.40 19.08 9.61
N MET A 233 6.59 18.55 8.71
CA MET A 233 6.96 17.49 7.78
C MET A 233 7.26 18.01 6.37
N CYS A 234 6.90 19.27 6.05
CA CYS A 234 6.91 19.80 4.69
C CYS A 234 8.31 19.77 4.05
N GLU A 235 9.35 20.13 4.81
CA GLU A 235 10.74 19.99 4.35
C GLU A 235 11.09 18.54 4.01
N TYR A 236 10.80 17.62 4.92
CA TYR A 236 11.17 16.22 4.76
C TYR A 236 10.45 15.56 3.58
N LEU A 237 9.15 15.85 3.39
CA LEU A 237 8.41 15.35 2.22
C LEU A 237 8.89 15.98 0.92
N GLY A 238 9.08 17.29 0.86
CA GLY A 238 9.58 17.95 -0.34
C GLY A 238 10.93 17.39 -0.79
N ARG A 239 11.86 17.21 0.16
CA ARG A 239 13.16 16.58 -0.10
C ARG A 239 13.02 15.12 -0.50
N PHE A 240 12.16 14.35 0.18
CA PHE A 240 11.90 12.96 -0.17
C PHE A 240 11.40 12.81 -1.61
N ILE A 241 10.40 13.61 -2.03
CA ILE A 241 9.89 13.64 -3.41
C ILE A 241 11.04 13.96 -4.38
N GLY A 242 11.85 14.96 -4.06
CA GLY A 242 13.01 15.38 -4.84
C GLY A 242 14.07 14.31 -5.07
N LEU A 243 14.22 13.39 -4.11
CA LEU A 243 15.18 12.28 -4.20
C LEU A 243 14.67 11.13 -5.08
N GLN A 244 13.38 11.08 -5.39
CA GLN A 244 12.80 10.04 -6.23
C GLN A 244 13.04 10.35 -7.71
N ILE A 245 14.26 10.11 -8.18
CA ILE A 245 14.68 10.42 -9.57
C ILE A 245 13.91 9.62 -10.63
N GLN A 246 13.20 8.55 -10.26
CA GLN A 246 12.36 7.77 -11.17
C GLN A 246 10.86 8.06 -11.00
N LEU A 247 10.48 9.06 -10.20
CA LEU A 247 9.08 9.34 -9.91
C LEU A 247 8.34 9.83 -11.14
N GLN A 248 7.44 9.00 -11.65
CA GLN A 248 6.62 9.25 -12.83
C GLN A 248 5.21 9.67 -12.47
N LYS A 249 4.70 9.26 -11.30
CA LYS A 249 3.36 9.60 -10.83
C LYS A 249 3.39 10.11 -9.39
N LEU A 250 2.88 11.32 -9.20
CA LEU A 250 2.68 11.94 -7.90
C LEU A 250 1.21 12.32 -7.74
N ASP A 251 0.58 11.84 -6.67
CA ASP A 251 -0.85 12.09 -6.42
C ASP A 251 -1.04 12.68 -5.02
N PHE A 252 -1.46 13.95 -4.97
CA PHE A 252 -1.85 14.66 -3.75
C PHE A 252 -3.37 14.82 -3.64
N GLY A 253 -4.18 14.17 -4.49
CA GLY A 253 -5.59 14.49 -4.63
C GLY A 253 -6.38 14.52 -3.31
N ASN A 254 -7.26 15.50 -3.17
CA ASN A 254 -8.10 15.74 -2.00
C ASN A 254 -7.28 15.95 -0.71
N THR A 255 -6.16 16.65 -0.80
CA THR A 255 -5.37 17.10 0.36
C THR A 255 -5.55 18.59 0.59
N ASN A 256 -5.43 19.02 1.84
CA ASN A 256 -5.39 20.44 2.16
C ASN A 256 -3.96 20.97 2.02
N LEU A 257 -3.67 21.63 0.89
CA LEU A 257 -2.37 22.23 0.58
C LEU A 257 -2.35 23.75 0.76
N LYS A 258 -3.36 24.32 1.43
CA LYS A 258 -3.43 25.75 1.70
C LYS A 258 -2.27 26.25 2.57
N ASP A 259 -2.12 27.56 2.54
CA ASP A 259 -1.20 28.32 3.37
C ASP A 259 0.24 27.80 3.25
N GLU A 260 0.95 27.72 4.37
CA GLU A 260 2.35 27.32 4.40
C GLU A 260 2.59 25.85 4.01
N ILE A 261 1.57 24.98 4.02
CA ILE A 261 1.76 23.54 3.75
C ILE A 261 2.20 23.32 2.31
N GLY A 262 1.37 23.73 1.34
CA GLY A 262 1.68 23.56 -0.07
C GLY A 262 2.92 24.35 -0.47
N ILE A 263 3.02 25.60 -0.03
CA ILE A 263 4.18 26.47 -0.29
C ILE A 263 5.48 25.76 0.11
N ASN A 264 5.56 25.22 1.33
CA ASN A 264 6.79 24.60 1.81
C ASN A 264 7.06 23.25 1.14
N ILE A 265 6.05 22.37 0.98
CA ILE A 265 6.25 21.10 0.27
C ILE A 265 6.88 21.35 -1.11
N PHE A 266 6.27 22.23 -1.92
CA PHE A 266 6.77 22.51 -3.27
C PHE A 266 8.08 23.29 -3.26
N LYS A 267 8.32 24.18 -2.29
CA LYS A 267 9.59 24.90 -2.11
C LYS A 267 10.78 23.96 -1.87
N TYR A 268 10.57 22.90 -1.09
CA TYR A 268 11.63 21.93 -0.76
C TYR A 268 11.84 20.84 -1.81
N ILE A 269 10.97 20.73 -2.82
CA ILE A 269 11.26 19.94 -4.02
C ILE A 269 12.40 20.62 -4.79
N PRO A 270 13.55 19.94 -5.02
CA PRO A 270 14.69 20.48 -5.76
C PRO A 270 14.34 20.86 -7.20
N SER A 271 15.03 21.86 -7.75
CA SER A 271 14.80 22.35 -9.12
C SER A 271 15.19 21.35 -10.21
N ASN A 272 15.98 20.32 -9.91
CA ASN A 272 16.32 19.26 -10.87
C ASN A 272 15.30 18.12 -10.91
N PHE A 273 14.21 18.19 -10.13
CA PHE A 273 13.12 17.23 -10.20
C PHE A 273 12.30 17.42 -11.49
N ASN A 274 12.35 16.46 -12.41
CA ASN A 274 11.88 16.62 -13.80
C ASN A 274 11.36 15.34 -14.47
N ASN A 275 10.91 14.34 -13.70
CA ASN A 275 10.61 12.99 -14.21
C ASN A 275 9.11 12.62 -14.23
N LEU A 276 8.21 13.55 -13.87
CA LEU A 276 6.78 13.26 -13.79
C LEU A 276 6.15 13.12 -15.18
N LYS A 277 5.29 12.11 -15.30
CA LYS A 277 4.34 11.90 -16.41
C LYS A 277 2.91 12.20 -15.98
N GLU A 278 2.57 11.91 -14.72
CA GLU A 278 1.27 12.19 -14.13
C GLU A 278 1.42 12.94 -12.82
N PHE A 279 0.76 14.09 -12.70
CA PHE A 279 0.68 14.84 -11.46
C PHE A 279 -0.77 15.14 -11.13
N SER A 280 -1.25 14.70 -9.96
CA SER A 280 -2.63 14.92 -9.51
C SER A 280 -2.65 15.81 -8.28
N LEU A 281 -3.41 16.90 -8.40
CA LEU A 281 -3.83 17.80 -7.33
C LEU A 281 -5.37 17.90 -7.26
N ARG A 282 -6.08 16.96 -7.87
CA ARG A 282 -7.56 16.91 -7.90
C ARG A 282 -8.14 17.17 -6.53
N MET A 283 -9.13 18.04 -6.39
CA MET A 283 -9.81 18.39 -5.14
C MET A 283 -8.87 18.96 -4.06
N CYS A 284 -7.66 19.40 -4.40
CA CYS A 284 -6.81 20.12 -3.47
C CYS A 284 -7.25 21.56 -3.31
N GLN A 285 -6.93 22.12 -2.16
CA GLN A 285 -7.14 23.53 -1.85
C GLN A 285 -5.82 24.29 -1.93
N PHE A 286 -5.78 25.44 -2.61
CA PHE A 286 -4.56 26.24 -2.80
C PHE A 286 -4.68 27.62 -2.14
N SER A 287 -3.54 28.23 -1.86
CA SER A 287 -3.42 29.68 -1.67
C SER A 287 -2.70 30.31 -2.88
N PRO A 288 -2.95 31.59 -3.21
CA PRO A 288 -2.30 32.26 -4.35
C PRO A 288 -0.76 32.21 -4.27
N GLU A 289 -0.19 32.24 -3.08
CA GLU A 289 1.26 32.22 -2.83
C GLU A 289 1.89 30.86 -3.19
N MET A 290 1.09 29.80 -3.32
CA MET A 290 1.56 28.47 -3.74
C MET A 290 1.87 28.40 -5.24
N ILE A 291 1.35 29.33 -6.05
CA ILE A 291 1.45 29.28 -7.52
C ILE A 291 2.89 29.32 -8.02
N GLU A 292 3.74 30.15 -7.42
CA GLU A 292 5.16 30.23 -7.79
C GLU A 292 5.94 28.93 -7.44
N PRO A 293 5.90 28.41 -6.19
CA PRO A 293 6.51 27.12 -5.86
C PRO A 293 6.00 25.95 -6.70
N LEU A 294 4.68 25.87 -6.93
CA LEU A 294 4.06 24.81 -7.72
C LEU A 294 4.42 24.92 -9.20
N GLY A 295 4.31 26.13 -9.77
CA GLY A 295 4.65 26.42 -11.16
C GLY A 295 6.11 26.09 -11.47
N ARG A 296 7.03 26.34 -10.52
CA ARG A 296 8.42 25.88 -10.61
C ARG A 296 8.55 24.36 -10.73
N VAL A 297 7.74 23.59 -10.02
CA VAL A 297 7.77 22.12 -10.13
C VAL A 297 7.22 21.70 -11.48
N ILE A 298 6.08 22.27 -11.91
CA ILE A 298 5.38 21.93 -13.16
C ILE A 298 6.24 22.26 -14.39
N ARG A 299 6.83 23.45 -14.45
CA ARG A 299 7.59 23.93 -15.62
C ARG A 299 8.82 23.07 -15.94
N ASN A 300 9.30 22.31 -14.97
CA ASN A 300 10.47 21.43 -15.11
C ASN A 300 10.07 20.02 -15.58
N GLN A 301 8.78 19.73 -15.80
CA GLN A 301 8.30 18.40 -16.21
C GLN A 301 8.08 18.33 -17.73
N ASP A 302 9.16 18.28 -18.51
CA ASP A 302 9.07 18.25 -19.99
C ASP A 302 8.26 17.06 -20.54
N ASN A 303 8.16 15.98 -19.77
CA ASN A 303 7.45 14.75 -20.15
C ASN A 303 6.08 14.61 -19.45
N LEU A 304 5.53 15.70 -18.89
CA LEU A 304 4.24 15.66 -18.21
C LEU A 304 3.11 15.43 -19.22
N GLN A 305 2.47 14.27 -19.11
CA GLN A 305 1.38 13.85 -20.00
C GLN A 305 0.02 14.18 -19.40
N LYS A 306 -0.09 14.20 -18.07
CA LYS A 306 -1.33 14.48 -17.37
C LYS A 306 -1.10 15.35 -16.13
N LEU A 307 -1.83 16.45 -16.06
CA LEU A 307 -1.99 17.25 -14.85
C LEU A 307 -3.47 17.29 -14.45
N ASP A 308 -3.80 16.67 -13.31
CA ASP A 308 -5.18 16.64 -12.81
C ASP A 308 -5.40 17.73 -11.76
N LEU A 309 -6.11 18.80 -12.16
CA LEU A 309 -6.50 19.93 -11.30
C LEU A 309 -8.02 19.91 -11.02
N TYR A 310 -8.70 18.78 -11.27
CA TYR A 310 -10.16 18.70 -11.18
C TYR A 310 -10.69 19.14 -9.82
N LEU A 311 -11.63 20.09 -9.77
CA LEU A 311 -12.18 20.64 -8.51
C LEU A 311 -11.13 21.25 -7.56
N THR A 312 -10.03 21.79 -8.09
CA THR A 312 -9.13 22.62 -7.29
C THR A 312 -9.67 24.05 -7.13
N ASN A 313 -9.35 24.71 -6.02
CA ASN A 313 -9.88 26.04 -5.69
C ASN A 313 -8.74 26.97 -5.22
N PRO A 314 -8.67 28.23 -5.70
CA PRO A 314 -9.59 28.89 -6.65
C PRO A 314 -9.33 28.59 -8.13
N ILE A 315 -10.42 28.60 -8.94
CA ILE A 315 -10.35 28.43 -10.41
C ILE A 315 -9.44 29.51 -11.04
N SER A 316 -9.46 30.75 -10.52
CA SER A 316 -8.59 31.82 -11.01
C SER A 316 -7.10 31.50 -10.85
N GLU A 317 -6.73 30.71 -9.84
CA GLU A 317 -5.33 30.31 -9.63
C GLU A 317 -4.95 29.14 -10.56
N VAL A 318 -5.91 28.25 -10.86
CA VAL A 318 -5.74 27.18 -11.85
C VAL A 318 -5.48 27.76 -13.25
N GLU A 319 -6.20 28.82 -13.62
CA GLU A 319 -5.97 29.54 -14.88
C GLU A 319 -4.58 30.17 -14.94
N LYS A 320 -4.06 30.70 -13.82
CA LYS A 320 -2.68 31.21 -13.76
C LYS A 320 -1.66 30.11 -13.99
N ILE A 321 -1.86 28.92 -13.40
CA ILE A 321 -0.98 27.76 -13.63
C ILE A 321 -0.94 27.42 -15.12
N HIS A 322 -2.12 27.31 -15.74
CA HIS A 322 -2.24 27.02 -17.16
C HIS A 322 -1.51 28.07 -18.02
N ASN A 323 -1.83 29.35 -17.83
CA ASN A 323 -1.35 30.41 -18.71
C ASN A 323 0.15 30.68 -18.57
N HIS A 324 0.70 30.58 -17.36
CA HIS A 324 2.10 30.91 -17.09
C HIS A 324 3.05 29.72 -17.26
N TYR A 325 2.58 28.50 -17.00
CA TYR A 325 3.48 27.34 -16.91
C TYR A 325 3.18 26.22 -17.90
N LEU A 326 2.03 26.25 -18.60
CA LEU A 326 1.59 25.16 -19.49
C LEU A 326 1.13 25.63 -20.87
N SER A 327 1.18 26.93 -21.18
CA SER A 327 0.65 27.53 -22.41
C SER A 327 1.28 27.00 -23.70
N SER A 328 2.46 26.37 -23.63
CA SER A 328 3.13 25.71 -24.74
C SER A 328 3.26 24.18 -24.57
N SER A 329 2.59 23.58 -23.58
CA SER A 329 2.71 22.15 -23.28
C SER A 329 1.64 21.32 -24.01
N GLU A 330 2.00 20.11 -24.46
CA GLU A 330 1.05 19.10 -24.94
C GLU A 330 0.39 18.30 -23.78
N CYS A 331 0.53 18.79 -22.54
CA CYS A 331 0.02 18.12 -21.35
C CYS A 331 -1.52 18.10 -21.34
N ASN A 332 -2.11 16.93 -21.07
CA ASN A 332 -3.56 16.82 -20.88
C ASN A 332 -3.94 17.33 -19.47
N ILE A 333 -4.70 18.42 -19.42
CA ILE A 333 -5.10 19.06 -18.17
C ILE A 333 -6.58 18.79 -17.93
N SER A 334 -6.90 18.19 -16.78
CA SER A 334 -8.29 18.07 -16.32
C SER A 334 -8.63 19.15 -15.30
N TYR A 335 -9.73 19.87 -15.53
CA TYR A 335 -10.26 20.98 -14.73
C TYR A 335 -11.50 20.57 -13.94
#